data_AF-A0A7Y0BK97-F1
#
_entry.id   AF-A0A7Y0BK97-F1
#
_cell.length_a   1.000
_cell.length_b   1.000
_cell.length_c   1.000
_cell.angle_alpha   90.00
_cell.angle_beta   90.00
_cell.angle_gamma   90.00
#
_symmetry.space_group_name_H-M   'P 1'
#
loop_
_entity.id
_entity.type
_entity.pdbx_description
1 polymer ?
#
loop_
_entity_poly.entity_id
_entity_poly.type
_entity_poly.pdbx_seq_one_letter_code
_entity_poly.pdbx_strand_id
1 'polypeptide(L)'
;MNQATVAVHRWPVSRPLLAAAPEAGPDLIVISIATPDSTLRHAARAQLRGAVREVLGLRLGSSPGAIALVSKPGQALRVDLPGHTIGLSASHEAGFSVAAIHRCGPVGVDIVRLRDEFEWQPVARDYLGMDAFERIACQAQPEQMQAFAREWTRLEACLKYLGIGLQEWSLSLAHRLGACRVSELELPAGLCGAVVYGLTDQAS
;
A
#
# COMPACT_ATOMS: atom_id res chain seq x y z
N MET A 1 -1.00 1.12 21.91
CA MET A 1 0.28 0.54 21.43
C MET A 1 0.73 1.38 20.26
N ASN A 2 1.94 1.95 20.29
CA ASN A 2 2.46 2.78 19.19
C ASN A 2 2.43 1.98 17.88
N GLN A 3 1.63 2.42 16.90
CA GLN A 3 1.73 1.95 15.53
C GLN A 3 3.10 2.38 14.99
N ALA A 4 3.89 1.42 14.52
CA ALA A 4 5.15 1.73 13.84
C ALA A 4 4.84 2.38 12.49
N THR A 5 5.39 3.57 12.25
CA THR A 5 5.36 4.22 10.94
C THR A 5 6.44 3.63 10.04
N VAL A 6 6.12 3.48 8.75
CA VAL A 6 7.03 2.98 7.72
C VAL A 6 7.46 4.13 6.84
N ALA A 7 8.77 4.34 6.75
CA ALA A 7 9.36 5.36 5.89
C ALA A 7 9.02 5.11 4.41
N VAL A 8 8.69 6.19 3.70
CA VAL A 8 8.41 6.16 2.26
C VAL A 8 9.53 6.86 1.50
N HIS A 9 10.30 6.10 0.73
CA HIS A 9 11.43 6.59 -0.04
C HIS A 9 10.97 7.30 -1.32
N ARG A 10 11.26 8.59 -1.45
CA ARG A 10 10.94 9.33 -2.67
C ARG A 10 11.89 8.94 -3.79
N TRP A 11 11.40 8.32 -4.85
CA TRP A 11 12.24 7.86 -5.96
C TRP A 11 12.28 8.89 -7.10
N PRO A 12 13.46 9.17 -7.72
CA PRO A 12 14.78 8.58 -7.50
C PRO A 12 15.64 9.27 -6.43
N VAL A 13 15.11 10.26 -5.69
CA VAL A 13 15.87 11.05 -4.70
C VAL A 13 16.54 10.16 -3.65
N SER A 14 15.86 9.11 -3.18
CA SER A 14 16.37 8.16 -2.19
C SER A 14 17.28 7.06 -2.78
N ARG A 15 17.67 7.15 -4.06
CA ARG A 15 18.54 6.15 -4.70
C ARG A 15 19.88 5.94 -3.99
N PRO A 16 20.64 6.99 -3.60
CA PRO A 16 21.90 6.80 -2.88
C PRO A 16 21.70 6.09 -1.53
N LEU A 17 20.61 6.41 -0.83
CA LEU A 17 20.25 5.79 0.44
C LEU A 17 19.98 4.28 0.28
N LEU A 18 19.16 3.90 -0.71
CA LEU A 18 18.84 2.49 -0.97
C LEU A 18 20.03 1.70 -1.55
N ALA A 19 20.96 2.37 -2.22
CA ALA A 19 22.19 1.77 -2.72
C ALA A 19 23.20 1.48 -1.59
N ALA A 20 23.28 2.37 -0.59
CA ALA A 20 24.16 2.22 0.56
C ALA A 20 23.61 1.25 1.62
N ALA A 21 22.32 0.92 1.58
CA ALA A 21 21.71 -0.01 2.52
C ALA A 21 22.30 -1.43 2.35
N PRO A 22 22.60 -2.16 3.46
CA PRO A 22 23.16 -3.51 3.41
C PRO A 22 22.34 -4.45 2.52
N GLU A 23 22.95 -5.48 1.92
CA GLU A 23 22.19 -6.46 1.12
C GLU A 23 21.10 -7.16 1.94
N ALA A 24 21.39 -7.45 3.21
CA ALA A 24 20.44 -7.91 4.24
C ALA A 24 19.53 -6.78 4.80
N GLY A 25 19.34 -5.70 4.04
CA GLY A 25 18.50 -4.56 4.40
C GLY A 25 17.03 -4.93 4.63
N PRO A 26 16.16 -3.94 4.90
CA PRO A 26 14.80 -4.21 5.35
C PRO A 26 14.05 -5.09 4.35
N ASP A 27 13.31 -6.07 4.86
CA ASP A 27 12.49 -6.96 4.03
C ASP A 27 11.41 -6.22 3.27
N LEU A 28 11.01 -5.04 3.75
CA LEU A 28 10.08 -4.12 3.13
C LEU A 28 10.78 -2.85 2.64
N ILE A 29 10.54 -2.50 1.38
CA ILE A 29 10.87 -1.19 0.81
C ILE A 29 9.58 -0.56 0.31
N VAL A 30 9.24 0.63 0.80
CA VAL A 30 8.15 1.44 0.27
C VAL A 30 8.72 2.64 -0.46
N ILE A 31 8.34 2.82 -1.72
CA ILE A 31 8.73 3.97 -2.53
C ILE A 31 7.52 4.79 -2.92
N SER A 32 7.74 6.09 -3.12
CA SER A 32 6.80 6.98 -3.80
C SER A 32 7.42 7.62 -5.04
N ILE A 33 6.57 7.95 -6.00
CA ILE A 33 6.92 8.81 -7.13
C ILE A 33 5.90 9.94 -7.28
N ALA A 34 6.38 11.10 -7.70
CA ALA A 34 5.50 12.11 -8.27
C ALA A 34 5.00 11.60 -9.62
N THR A 35 3.70 11.73 -9.87
CA THR A 35 3.08 11.37 -11.15
C THR A 35 2.35 12.58 -11.71
N PRO A 36 2.08 12.64 -13.03
CA PRO A 36 1.27 13.70 -13.58
C PRO A 36 -0.08 13.77 -12.84
N ASP A 37 -0.52 14.99 -12.53
CA ASP A 37 -1.85 15.24 -11.96
C ASP A 37 -2.90 15.05 -13.06
N SER A 38 -3.17 13.79 -13.39
CA SER A 38 -4.03 13.42 -14.49
C SER A 38 -4.84 12.19 -14.14
N THR A 39 -6.03 12.11 -14.71
CA THR A 39 -6.90 10.92 -14.63
C THR A 39 -6.35 9.74 -15.43
N LEU A 40 -5.26 9.93 -16.19
CA LEU A 40 -4.61 8.91 -17.02
C LEU A 40 -3.76 7.95 -16.17
N ARG A 41 -4.45 7.06 -15.45
CA ARG A 41 -3.84 6.04 -14.57
C ARG A 41 -2.79 5.17 -15.28
N HIS A 42 -2.84 5.04 -16.60
CA HIS A 42 -1.87 4.28 -17.39
C HIS A 42 -0.46 4.85 -17.31
N ALA A 43 -0.30 6.17 -17.42
CA ALA A 43 1.01 6.83 -17.37
C ALA A 43 1.63 6.73 -15.97
N ALA A 44 0.85 7.02 -14.93
CA ALA A 44 1.27 6.87 -13.53
C ALA A 44 1.71 5.43 -13.21
N ARG A 45 0.95 4.43 -13.66
CA ARG A 45 1.32 3.01 -13.51
C ARG A 45 2.58 2.64 -14.28
N ALA A 46 2.78 3.18 -15.48
CA ALA A 46 3.99 2.93 -16.26
C ALA A 46 5.23 3.51 -15.56
N GLN A 47 5.15 4.74 -15.07
CA GLN A 47 6.22 5.38 -14.31
C GLN A 47 6.53 4.63 -13.01
N LEU A 48 5.51 4.23 -12.25
CA LEU A 48 5.69 3.47 -11.01
C LEU A 48 6.36 2.12 -11.29
N ARG A 49 5.95 1.43 -12.36
CA ARG A 49 6.59 0.19 -12.79
C ARG A 49 8.05 0.40 -13.21
N GLY A 50 8.39 1.52 -13.85
CA GLY A 50 9.78 1.89 -14.12
C GLY A 50 10.58 2.02 -12.83
N ALA A 51 10.07 2.79 -11.86
CA ALA A 51 10.71 2.98 -10.56
C ALA A 51 10.88 1.66 -9.79
N VAL A 52 9.86 0.79 -9.78
CA VAL A 52 9.95 -0.55 -9.16
C VAL A 52 11.05 -1.39 -9.80
N ARG A 53 11.19 -1.37 -11.14
CA ARG A 53 12.28 -2.07 -11.84
C ARG A 53 13.65 -1.52 -11.46
N GLU A 54 13.77 -0.20 -11.35
CA GLU A 54 15.04 0.41 -10.94
C GLU A 54 15.42 0.06 -9.50
N VAL A 55 14.46 0.08 -8.57
CA VAL A 55 14.70 -0.31 -7.17
C VAL A 55 15.07 -1.79 -7.09
N LEU A 56 14.31 -2.67 -7.75
CA LEU A 56 14.62 -4.10 -7.74
C LEU A 56 15.97 -4.40 -8.41
N GLY A 57 16.26 -3.77 -9.55
CA GLY A 57 17.55 -3.91 -10.21
C GLY A 57 18.71 -3.48 -9.31
N LEU A 58 18.57 -2.33 -8.64
CA LEU A 58 19.54 -1.85 -7.67
C LEU A 58 19.75 -2.84 -6.51
N ARG A 59 18.66 -3.39 -5.95
CA ARG A 59 18.71 -4.27 -4.77
C ARG A 59 19.13 -5.70 -5.09
N LEU A 60 19.01 -6.13 -6.34
CA LEU A 60 19.34 -7.49 -6.80
C LEU A 60 20.61 -7.52 -7.67
N GLY A 61 21.33 -6.41 -7.81
CA GLY A 61 22.52 -6.32 -8.67
C GLY A 61 22.22 -6.62 -10.15
N SER A 62 20.98 -6.37 -10.60
CA SER A 62 20.49 -6.71 -11.93
C SER A 62 20.12 -5.45 -12.73
N SER A 63 20.12 -5.52 -14.06
CA SER A 63 19.64 -4.39 -14.86
C SER A 63 18.11 -4.21 -14.67
N PRO A 64 17.59 -2.98 -14.64
CA PRO A 64 16.14 -2.75 -14.53
C PRO A 64 15.34 -3.45 -15.63
N GLY A 65 15.92 -3.58 -16.84
CA GLY A 65 15.29 -4.26 -17.98
C GLY A 65 15.14 -5.78 -17.79
N ALA A 66 15.95 -6.40 -16.92
CA ALA A 66 15.84 -7.82 -16.59
C ALA A 66 14.72 -8.12 -15.57
N ILE A 67 14.16 -7.09 -14.91
CA ILE A 67 13.09 -7.26 -13.94
C ILE A 67 11.73 -7.38 -14.65
N ALA A 68 11.23 -8.60 -14.75
CA ALA A 68 9.92 -8.89 -15.32
C ALA A 68 8.80 -8.55 -14.32
N LEU A 69 7.91 -7.64 -14.73
CA LEU A 69 6.70 -7.30 -13.99
C LEU A 69 5.50 -7.80 -14.77
N VAL A 70 4.73 -8.71 -14.17
CA VAL A 70 3.54 -9.30 -14.79
C VAL A 70 2.31 -8.56 -14.30
N SER A 71 1.55 -8.01 -15.25
CA SER A 71 0.30 -7.30 -15.00
C SER A 71 -0.80 -7.93 -15.85
N LYS A 72 -1.73 -8.65 -15.22
CA LYS A 72 -2.93 -9.17 -15.88
C LYS A 72 -4.14 -8.34 -15.46
N PRO A 73 -5.10 -8.04 -16.37
CA PRO A 73 -6.34 -7.38 -15.99
C PRO A 73 -7.00 -8.10 -14.80
N GLY A 74 -7.41 -7.33 -13.78
CA GLY A 74 -8.04 -7.88 -12.59
C GLY A 74 -7.11 -8.62 -11.61
N GLN A 75 -5.80 -8.66 -11.85
CA GLN A 75 -4.84 -9.31 -10.95
C GLN A 75 -3.83 -8.30 -10.40
N ALA A 76 -3.33 -8.59 -9.19
CA ALA A 76 -2.25 -7.83 -8.58
C ALA A 76 -0.99 -7.86 -9.46
N LEU A 77 -0.24 -6.75 -9.45
CA LEU A 77 1.06 -6.66 -10.11
C LEU A 77 2.05 -7.62 -9.44
N ARG A 78 2.73 -8.45 -10.23
CA ARG A 78 3.67 -9.45 -9.69
C ARG A 78 5.07 -9.24 -10.25
N VAL A 79 6.07 -9.53 -9.43
CA VAL A 79 7.46 -9.69 -9.88
C VAL A 79 7.64 -11.14 -10.30
N ASP A 80 8.08 -11.36 -11.54
CA ASP A 80 8.42 -12.69 -12.04
C ASP A 80 9.94 -12.82 -12.03
N LEU A 81 10.45 -13.39 -10.94
CA LEU A 81 11.87 -13.59 -10.72
C LEU A 81 12.09 -14.98 -10.12
N PRO A 82 12.64 -15.93 -10.90
CA PRO A 82 12.84 -17.31 -10.44
C PRO A 82 13.66 -17.38 -9.15
N GLY A 83 13.22 -18.20 -8.19
CA GLY A 83 13.89 -18.38 -6.90
C GLY A 83 13.59 -17.30 -5.85
N HIS A 84 12.74 -16.31 -6.17
CA HIS A 84 12.37 -15.24 -5.24
C HIS A 84 10.86 -15.18 -5.01
N THR A 85 10.47 -14.86 -3.78
CA THR A 85 9.07 -14.67 -3.34
C THR A 85 8.75 -13.20 -3.12
N ILE A 86 9.07 -12.35 -4.10
CA ILE A 86 8.90 -10.90 -3.94
C ILE A 86 7.42 -10.53 -4.09
N GLY A 87 6.83 -10.03 -3.01
CA GLY A 87 5.54 -9.37 -3.02
C GLY A 87 5.65 -7.95 -3.55
N LEU A 88 4.63 -7.54 -4.29
CA LEU A 88 4.51 -6.20 -4.83
C LEU A 88 3.06 -5.72 -4.71
N SER A 89 2.89 -4.53 -4.14
CA SER A 89 1.61 -3.85 -4.09
C SER A 89 1.78 -2.39 -4.46
N ALA A 90 0.74 -1.79 -5.04
CA ALA A 90 0.76 -0.41 -5.48
C ALA A 90 -0.56 0.28 -5.15
N SER A 91 -0.47 1.57 -4.85
CA SER A 91 -1.64 2.44 -4.72
C SER A 91 -1.35 3.82 -5.33
N HIS A 92 -2.41 4.48 -5.75
CA HIS A 92 -2.35 5.64 -6.63
C HIS A 92 -3.36 6.70 -6.20
N GLU A 93 -2.86 7.91 -6.00
CA GLU A 93 -3.64 9.13 -5.92
C GLU A 93 -3.21 10.09 -7.04
N ALA A 94 -4.06 11.06 -7.33
CA ALA A 94 -3.70 12.09 -8.31
C ALA A 94 -2.42 12.81 -7.86
N GLY A 95 -1.42 12.85 -8.76
CA GLY A 95 -0.11 13.45 -8.48
C GLY A 95 0.87 12.57 -7.69
N PHE A 96 0.44 11.44 -7.11
CA PHE A 96 1.26 10.69 -6.15
C PHE A 96 0.98 9.19 -6.19
N SER A 97 2.02 8.37 -6.40
CA SER A 97 1.88 6.91 -6.43
C SER A 97 2.87 6.25 -5.49
N VAL A 98 2.46 5.16 -4.85
CA VAL A 98 3.32 4.34 -3.99
C VAL A 98 3.41 2.91 -4.47
N ALA A 99 4.56 2.30 -4.25
CA ALA A 99 4.75 0.85 -4.35
C ALA A 99 5.42 0.33 -3.09
N ALA A 100 4.89 -0.77 -2.56
CA ALA A 100 5.51 -1.55 -1.50
C ALA A 100 6.08 -2.84 -2.10
N ILE A 101 7.34 -3.11 -1.81
CA ILE A 101 8.10 -4.28 -2.27
C ILE A 101 8.51 -5.05 -1.02
N HIS A 102 8.07 -6.30 -0.92
CA HIS A 102 8.42 -7.17 0.20
C HIS A 102 9.20 -8.37 -0.32
N ARG A 103 10.41 -8.61 0.22
CA ARG A 103 11.30 -9.68 -0.28
C ARG A 103 10.80 -11.08 0.05
N CYS A 104 10.02 -11.21 1.12
CA CYS A 104 9.72 -12.48 1.78
C CYS A 104 8.22 -12.80 1.78
N GLY A 105 7.51 -12.53 0.68
CA GLY A 105 6.12 -12.93 0.50
C GLY A 105 5.16 -11.75 0.29
N PRO A 106 3.86 -11.93 0.60
CA PRO A 106 2.82 -10.96 0.25
C PRO A 106 3.01 -9.59 0.92
N VAL A 107 2.47 -8.57 0.27
CA VAL A 107 2.43 -7.19 0.75
C VAL A 107 1.18 -6.53 0.21
N GLY A 108 0.60 -5.64 1.00
CA GLY A 108 -0.51 -4.78 0.59
C GLY A 108 -0.23 -3.35 0.99
N VAL A 109 -0.45 -2.40 0.08
CA VAL A 109 -0.29 -0.97 0.37
C VAL A 109 -1.48 -0.19 -0.15
N ASP A 110 -1.92 0.78 0.62
CA ASP A 110 -2.92 1.73 0.15
C ASP A 110 -2.67 3.15 0.64
N ILE A 111 -3.14 4.11 -0.17
CA ILE A 111 -3.09 5.54 0.13
C ILE A 111 -4.41 6.19 -0.28
N VAL A 112 -4.81 7.21 0.48
CA VAL A 112 -5.97 8.04 0.19
C VAL A 112 -5.62 9.50 0.42
N ARG A 113 -6.06 10.36 -0.49
CA ARG A 113 -6.04 11.82 -0.29
C ARG A 113 -7.26 12.26 0.52
N LEU A 114 -7.03 13.04 1.57
CA LEU A 114 -8.09 13.65 2.35
C LEU A 114 -8.80 14.71 1.49
N ARG A 115 -10.12 14.62 1.40
CA ARG A 115 -10.99 15.54 0.65
C ARG A 115 -12.23 15.80 1.49
N ASP A 116 -12.50 17.06 1.76
CA ASP A 116 -13.60 17.45 2.65
C ASP A 116 -14.97 17.17 2.00
N GLU A 117 -15.04 17.13 0.67
CA GLU A 117 -16.29 16.93 -0.08
C GLU A 117 -16.67 15.45 -0.26
N PHE A 118 -15.90 14.50 0.29
CA PHE A 118 -16.19 13.07 0.13
C PHE A 118 -17.22 12.58 1.15
N GLU A 119 -18.34 12.04 0.67
CA GLU A 119 -19.37 11.40 1.50
C GLU A 119 -18.90 10.01 1.99
N TRP A 120 -18.15 10.00 3.09
CA TRP A 120 -17.57 8.77 3.64
C TRP A 120 -18.58 7.84 4.31
N GLN A 121 -19.73 8.36 4.75
CA GLN A 121 -20.68 7.65 5.62
C GLN A 121 -21.26 6.37 4.97
N PRO A 122 -21.76 6.39 3.72
CA PRO A 122 -22.27 5.18 3.07
C PRO A 122 -21.16 4.13 2.90
N VAL A 123 -19.98 4.58 2.45
CA VAL A 123 -18.82 3.70 2.24
C VAL A 123 -18.36 3.05 3.55
N ALA A 124 -18.32 3.80 4.65
CA ALA A 124 -17.97 3.25 5.94
C ALA A 124 -18.98 2.20 6.44
N ARG A 125 -20.28 2.44 6.25
CA ARG A 125 -21.32 1.47 6.64
C ARG A 125 -21.19 0.16 5.86
N ASP A 126 -21.02 0.27 4.54
CA ASP A 126 -21.05 -0.89 3.65
C ASP A 126 -19.76 -1.72 3.71
N TYR A 127 -18.60 -1.08 3.89
CA TYR A 127 -17.30 -1.74 3.76
C TYR A 127 -16.50 -1.85 5.06
N LEU A 128 -16.67 -0.92 6.00
CA LEU A 128 -15.93 -0.94 7.28
C LEU A 128 -16.74 -1.57 8.41
N GLY A 129 -18.06 -1.67 8.25
CA GLY A 129 -19.00 -2.20 9.24
C GLY A 129 -19.43 -1.16 10.26
N MET A 130 -20.49 -1.48 11.02
CA MET A 130 -21.14 -0.53 11.92
C MET A 130 -20.21 -0.03 13.03
N ASP A 131 -19.43 -0.91 13.64
CA ASP A 131 -18.51 -0.51 14.73
C ASP A 131 -17.50 0.55 14.26
N ALA A 132 -16.95 0.39 13.05
CA ALA A 132 -16.01 1.35 12.49
C ALA A 132 -16.71 2.66 12.13
N PHE A 133 -17.89 2.57 11.51
CA PHE A 133 -18.73 3.73 11.23
C PHE A 133 -19.00 4.56 12.49
N GLU A 134 -19.43 3.92 13.58
CA GLU A 134 -19.74 4.61 14.85
C GLU A 134 -18.49 5.26 15.46
N ARG A 135 -17.34 4.56 15.48
CA ARG A 135 -16.07 5.15 15.97
C ARG A 135 -15.65 6.38 15.18
N ILE A 136 -15.84 6.37 13.86
CA ILE A 136 -15.55 7.52 12.99
C ILE A 136 -16.56 8.64 13.28
N ALA A 137 -17.85 8.33 13.35
CA ALA A 137 -18.91 9.32 13.60
C ALA A 137 -18.79 10.01 14.97
N CYS A 138 -18.21 9.32 15.97
CA CYS A 138 -17.93 9.90 17.29
C CYS A 138 -16.74 10.88 17.30
N GLN A 139 -15.91 10.94 16.25
CA GLN A 139 -14.85 11.94 16.17
C GLN A 139 -15.42 13.33 15.93
N ALA A 140 -14.65 14.37 16.30
CA ALA A 140 -14.98 15.74 15.93
C ALA A 140 -15.07 15.85 14.40
N GLN A 141 -16.01 16.64 13.89
CA GLN A 141 -16.25 16.79 12.45
C GLN A 141 -14.98 16.96 11.59
N PRO A 142 -13.97 17.79 11.94
CA PRO A 142 -12.74 17.92 11.14
C PRO A 142 -11.84 16.67 11.16
N GLU A 143 -12.02 15.76 12.11
CA GLU A 143 -11.21 14.54 12.28
C GLU A 143 -11.86 13.32 11.63
N GLN A 144 -13.16 13.36 11.32
CA GLN A 144 -13.92 12.23 10.77
C GLN A 144 -13.33 11.75 9.45
N MET A 145 -13.01 12.66 8.52
CA MET A 145 -12.43 12.30 7.23
C MET A 145 -11.05 11.64 7.38
N GLN A 146 -10.25 12.13 8.33
CA GLN A 146 -8.95 11.54 8.64
C GLN A 146 -9.10 10.14 9.26
N ALA A 147 -10.06 9.95 10.16
CA ALA A 147 -10.35 8.65 10.76
C ALA A 147 -10.89 7.63 9.75
N PHE A 148 -11.78 8.06 8.85
CA PHE A 148 -12.24 7.25 7.72
C PHE A 148 -11.07 6.84 6.83
N ALA A 149 -10.21 7.79 6.41
CA ALA A 149 -9.09 7.48 5.54
C ALA A 149 -8.12 6.46 6.15
N ARG A 150 -7.90 6.50 7.48
CA ARG A 150 -7.10 5.51 8.21
C ARG A 150 -7.73 4.12 8.13
N GLU A 151 -9.02 4.01 8.44
CA GLU A 151 -9.73 2.71 8.41
C GLU A 151 -9.86 2.17 6.98
N TRP A 152 -10.08 3.05 5.99
CA TRP A 152 -10.16 2.67 4.58
C TRP A 152 -8.83 2.15 4.05
N THR A 153 -7.73 2.90 4.24
CA THR A 153 -6.41 2.46 3.78
C THR A 153 -5.97 1.18 4.48
N ARG A 154 -6.34 0.99 5.76
CA ARG A 154 -6.16 -0.28 6.47
C ARG A 154 -6.91 -1.43 5.79
N LEU A 155 -8.20 -1.26 5.50
CA LEU A 155 -9.01 -2.27 4.81
C LEU A 155 -8.37 -2.64 3.47
N GLU A 156 -8.08 -1.67 2.62
CA GLU A 156 -7.53 -1.91 1.28
C GLU A 156 -6.13 -2.54 1.32
N ALA A 157 -5.25 -2.08 2.22
CA ALA A 157 -3.93 -2.68 2.38
C ALA A 157 -4.04 -4.16 2.81
N CYS A 158 -4.95 -4.48 3.75
CA CYS A 158 -5.20 -5.86 4.14
C CYS A 158 -5.78 -6.70 3.00
N LEU A 159 -6.75 -6.18 2.24
CA LEU A 159 -7.33 -6.89 1.09
C LEU A 159 -6.27 -7.20 0.02
N LYS A 160 -5.42 -6.22 -0.30
CA LYS A 160 -4.31 -6.39 -1.26
C LYS A 160 -3.29 -7.41 -0.76
N TYR A 161 -2.94 -7.39 0.52
CA TYR A 161 -2.05 -8.38 1.14
C TYR A 161 -2.64 -9.80 1.06
N LEU A 162 -3.93 -9.96 1.35
CA LEU A 162 -4.63 -11.25 1.33
C LEU A 162 -5.00 -11.73 -0.10
N GLY A 163 -4.79 -10.90 -1.12
CA GLY A 163 -5.17 -11.20 -2.50
C GLY A 163 -6.69 -11.27 -2.73
N ILE A 164 -7.46 -10.51 -1.97
CA ILE A 164 -8.93 -10.46 -2.05
C ILE A 164 -9.35 -9.16 -2.76
N GLY A 165 -10.36 -9.23 -3.60
CA GLY A 165 -11.02 -8.03 -4.15
C GLY A 165 -11.76 -7.25 -3.07
N LEU A 166 -12.06 -5.97 -3.35
CA LEU A 166 -12.96 -5.18 -2.52
C LEU A 166 -14.34 -5.85 -2.47
N GLN A 167 -14.87 -6.02 -1.28
CA GLN A 167 -16.19 -6.56 -1.00
C GLN A 167 -16.74 -5.93 0.27
N GLU A 168 -18.06 -5.94 0.40
CA GLU A 168 -18.75 -5.40 1.58
C GLU A 168 -18.36 -6.13 2.87
N TRP A 169 -18.60 -5.44 3.97
CA TRP A 169 -18.31 -5.93 5.29
C TRP A 169 -19.07 -7.23 5.58
N SER A 170 -18.37 -8.17 6.20
CA SER A 170 -18.95 -9.39 6.76
C SER A 170 -18.09 -9.84 7.94
N LEU A 171 -18.68 -10.62 8.85
CA LEU A 171 -17.94 -11.16 10.00
C LEU A 171 -16.74 -12.02 9.56
N SER A 172 -16.90 -12.81 8.49
CA SER A 172 -15.83 -13.64 7.95
C SER A 172 -14.68 -12.80 7.38
N LEU A 173 -14.98 -11.69 6.70
CA LEU A 173 -13.97 -10.75 6.26
C LEU A 173 -13.27 -10.10 7.46
N ALA A 174 -14.02 -9.60 8.43
CA ALA A 174 -13.48 -8.95 9.62
C ALA A 174 -12.49 -9.85 10.38
N HIS A 175 -12.79 -11.14 10.54
CA HIS A 175 -11.86 -12.11 11.14
C HIS A 175 -10.55 -12.24 10.36
N ARG A 176 -10.62 -12.31 9.02
CA ARG A 176 -9.41 -12.40 8.18
C ARG A 176 -8.56 -11.13 8.27
N LEU A 177 -9.20 -9.96 8.29
CA LEU A 177 -8.50 -8.67 8.42
C LEU A 177 -7.85 -8.52 9.81
N GLY A 178 -8.43 -9.14 10.84
CA GLY A 178 -7.88 -9.12 12.21
C GLY A 178 -6.51 -9.80 12.36
N ALA A 179 -6.16 -10.70 11.44
CA ALA A 179 -4.84 -11.35 11.41
C ALA A 179 -3.74 -10.45 10.80
N CYS A 180 -4.11 -9.38 10.10
CA CYS A 180 -3.17 -8.50 9.43
C CYS A 180 -2.53 -7.51 10.43
N ARG A 181 -1.20 -7.40 10.40
CA ARG A 181 -0.46 -6.37 11.10
C ARG A 181 -0.28 -5.16 10.19
N VAL A 182 -0.86 -4.04 10.58
CA VAL A 182 -0.94 -2.83 9.76
C VAL A 182 -0.01 -1.77 10.32
N SER A 183 0.81 -1.19 9.46
CA SER A 183 1.66 -0.05 9.75
C SER A 183 1.24 1.17 8.94
N GLU A 184 1.32 2.35 9.53
CA GLU A 184 1.05 3.61 8.83
C GLU A 184 2.25 4.03 7.98
N LEU A 185 2.00 4.72 6.88
CA LEU A 185 3.05 5.25 6.01
C LEU A 185 3.43 6.68 6.39
N GLU A 186 4.72 7.00 6.35
CA GLU A 186 5.21 8.38 6.46
C GLU A 186 4.96 9.13 5.15
N LEU A 187 3.83 9.86 5.09
CA LEU A 187 3.35 10.54 3.89
C LEU A 187 3.32 12.06 4.05
N PRO A 188 3.34 12.82 2.93
CA PRO A 188 3.07 14.25 2.96
C PRO A 188 1.71 14.57 3.59
N ALA A 189 1.57 15.78 4.13
CA ALA A 189 0.29 16.27 4.67
C ALA A 189 -0.84 16.16 3.63
N GLY A 190 -2.03 15.79 4.09
CA GLY A 190 -3.21 15.56 3.24
C GLY A 190 -3.28 14.17 2.59
N LEU A 191 -2.31 13.30 2.84
CA LEU A 191 -2.37 11.88 2.48
C LEU A 191 -2.39 11.00 3.74
N CYS A 192 -3.20 9.95 3.69
CA CYS A 192 -3.19 8.86 4.63
C CYS A 192 -2.79 7.59 3.91
N GLY A 193 -2.16 6.64 4.59
CA GLY A 193 -1.79 5.38 3.97
C GLY A 193 -1.32 4.33 4.96
N ALA A 194 -1.47 3.09 4.52
CA ALA A 194 -1.18 1.91 5.30
C ALA A 194 -0.44 0.86 4.46
N VAL A 195 0.38 0.06 5.14
CA VAL A 195 1.06 -1.10 4.56
C VAL A 195 0.91 -2.31 5.47
N VAL A 196 0.75 -3.48 4.86
CA VAL A 196 0.64 -4.78 5.52
C VAL A 196 1.66 -5.72 4.87
N TYR A 197 2.48 -6.37 5.69
CA TYR A 197 3.51 -7.32 5.26
C TYR A 197 3.88 -8.24 6.44
N GLY A 198 4.69 -9.27 6.17
CA GLY A 198 5.12 -10.25 7.18
C GLY A 198 4.12 -11.40 7.37
N LEU A 199 4.41 -12.31 8.29
CA LEU A 199 3.54 -13.46 8.58
C LEU A 199 2.26 -12.98 9.28
N THR A 200 1.12 -13.47 8.82
CA THR A 200 -0.11 -13.47 9.61
C THR A 200 0.07 -14.52 10.71
N ASP A 201 -0.25 -14.18 11.95
CA ASP A 201 -0.31 -15.19 13.04
C ASP A 201 -1.51 -16.09 12.79
N GLN A 202 -1.42 -17.03 11.84
CA GLN A 202 -2.27 -18.21 11.74
C GLN A 202 -1.48 -19.38 11.16
N ALA A 203 -0.80 -20.09 12.06
CA ALA A 203 -0.43 -21.49 11.89
C ALA A 203 -0.58 -22.19 13.26
N SER A 204 -1.80 -22.61 13.58
CA SER A 204 -2.14 -23.77 14.42
C SER A 204 -3.59 -24.13 14.17
#